data_AF-A0A0B1TFK1-F1
#
_entry.id   AF-A0A0B1TFK1-F1
#
_cell.length_a   1.000
_cell.length_b   1.000
_cell.length_c   1.000
_cell.angle_alpha   90.00
_cell.angle_beta   90.00
_cell.angle_gamma   90.00
#
_symmetry.space_group_name_H-M   'P 1'
#
loop_
_entity.id
_entity.type
_entity.pdbx_description
1 polymer ?
#
loop_
_entity_poly.entity_id
_entity_poly.type
_entity_poly.pdbx_seq_one_letter_code
_entity_poly.pdbx_strand_id
1 'polypeptide(L)'
;MVNGKTFDERGEKLLKEWVGRAGDGRVVFAIGNGKASVETQMAVSAMIRFGKFGAHVVRFCTVPENGASKYSITKLAEEDLPNMPPTQRSAVSIGRRLIDPLGEYVKIEPKHLGLGMYQHSVNAKKLSEALELVVRECVSMRGVDVNVASAQLLAKVCGLNKKTAAGLVALRERLGRIHSREEIKDVKGLGAKSFEQCAGTLLSRVGLTPSDLPCQNLSVKLQSLTNLTDEEKAVRELFCTEIKTLPPPELMVRFIALCLDLMHTLSF
;
A
#
# COMPACT_ATOMS: atom_id res chain seq x y z
N MET A 1 7.12 22.80 16.52
CA MET A 1 7.53 21.91 17.64
C MET A 1 8.32 22.71 18.65
N VAL A 2 7.99 22.57 19.93
CA VAL A 2 8.73 23.18 21.05
C VAL A 2 9.76 22.16 21.56
N ASN A 3 11.04 22.55 21.56
CA ASN A 3 12.19 21.74 22.04
C ASN A 3 12.33 20.35 21.41
N GLY A 4 11.80 20.14 20.20
CA GLY A 4 11.89 18.87 19.47
C GLY A 4 11.07 17.71 20.07
N LYS A 5 10.22 17.97 21.07
CA LYS A 5 9.51 16.90 21.81
C LYS A 5 8.00 17.06 21.87
N THR A 6 7.49 18.27 21.62
CA THR A 6 6.06 18.59 21.72
C THR A 6 5.61 19.46 20.55
N PHE A 7 4.34 19.36 20.17
CA PHE A 7 3.76 20.32 19.24
C PHE A 7 3.59 21.67 19.92
N ASP A 8 3.65 22.74 19.13
CA ASP A 8 3.16 24.04 19.59
C ASP A 8 1.63 24.03 19.71
N GLU A 9 1.06 25.02 20.40
CA GLU A 9 -0.39 25.11 20.63
C GLU A 9 -1.21 25.05 19.34
N ARG A 10 -0.69 25.65 18.26
CA ARG A 10 -1.32 25.63 16.95
C ARG A 10 -1.39 24.20 16.40
N GLY A 11 -0.27 23.47 16.43
CA GLY A 11 -0.21 22.07 16.01
C GLY A 11 -1.14 21.18 16.82
N GLU A 12 -1.16 21.33 18.15
CA GLU A 12 -2.10 20.58 19.00
C GLU A 12 -3.57 20.87 18.64
N LYS A 13 -3.92 22.15 18.46
CA LYS A 13 -5.29 22.55 18.12
C LYS A 13 -5.74 21.93 16.80
N LEU A 14 -4.88 21.92 15.79
CA LEU A 14 -5.18 21.31 14.49
C LEU A 14 -5.41 19.80 14.60
N LEU A 15 -4.55 19.08 15.32
CA LEU A 15 -4.71 17.64 15.50
C LEU A 15 -6.00 17.30 16.25
N LYS A 16 -6.37 18.08 17.27
CA LYS A 16 -7.64 17.93 17.99
C LYS A 16 -8.83 18.18 17.07
N GLU A 17 -8.77 19.22 16.23
CA GLU A 17 -9.82 19.52 15.26
C GLU A 17 -10.00 18.38 14.24
N TRP A 18 -8.92 17.83 13.71
CA TRP A 18 -8.98 16.70 12.77
C TRP A 18 -9.56 15.44 13.40
N VAL A 19 -9.19 15.13 14.64
CA VAL A 19 -9.77 14.01 15.39
C VAL A 19 -11.25 14.26 15.64
N GLY A 20 -11.65 15.49 16.01
CA GLY A 20 -13.05 15.85 16.22
C GLY A 20 -13.92 15.68 14.97
N ARG A 21 -13.35 15.89 13.77
CA ARG A 21 -14.04 15.63 12.49
C ARG A 21 -14.34 14.15 12.24
N ALA A 22 -13.64 13.24 12.91
CA ALA A 22 -13.86 11.80 12.77
C ALA A 22 -15.06 11.28 13.59
N GLY A 23 -15.72 12.13 14.38
CA GLY A 23 -16.83 11.74 15.26
C GLY A 23 -16.41 10.66 16.26
N ASP A 24 -17.27 9.68 16.51
CA ASP A 24 -16.98 8.54 17.40
C ASP A 24 -16.00 7.50 16.80
N GLY A 25 -15.44 7.80 15.63
CA GLY A 25 -14.50 6.93 14.92
C GLY A 25 -13.15 6.78 15.63
N ARG A 26 -12.47 5.67 15.32
CA ARG A 26 -11.06 5.47 15.69
C ARG A 26 -10.17 6.20 14.70
N VAL A 27 -9.16 6.91 15.20
CA VAL A 27 -8.22 7.67 14.36
C VAL A 27 -6.82 7.07 14.45
N VAL A 28 -6.19 6.88 13.29
CA VAL A 28 -4.79 6.46 13.21
C VAL A 28 -4.01 7.50 12.43
N PHE A 29 -2.99 8.10 13.07
CA PHE A 29 -2.05 8.97 12.39
C PHE A 29 -0.97 8.15 11.68
N ALA A 30 -0.89 8.28 10.35
CA ALA A 30 0.22 7.75 9.58
C ALA A 30 1.39 8.76 9.61
N ILE A 31 2.53 8.36 10.19
CA ILE A 31 3.72 9.20 10.33
C ILE A 31 4.81 8.66 9.42
N GLY A 32 5.31 9.48 8.50
CA GLY A 32 6.44 9.11 7.64
C GLY A 32 7.70 8.82 8.46
N ASN A 33 8.51 7.84 8.03
CA ASN A 33 9.77 7.47 8.69
C ASN A 33 10.97 8.36 8.29
N GLY A 34 10.74 9.53 7.71
CA GLY A 34 11.78 10.46 7.31
C GLY A 34 12.28 11.39 8.41
N LYS A 35 12.64 12.61 7.98
CA LYS A 35 13.22 13.62 8.85
C LYS A 35 12.21 14.06 9.92
N ALA A 36 12.68 14.18 11.17
CA ALA A 36 11.88 14.53 12.33
C ALA A 36 10.75 13.52 12.69
N SER A 37 10.81 12.29 12.17
CA SER A 37 9.80 11.27 12.40
C SER A 37 9.74 10.81 13.86
N VAL A 38 10.88 10.69 14.53
CA VAL A 38 10.97 10.28 15.94
C VAL A 38 10.35 11.35 16.84
N GLU A 39 10.71 12.61 16.60
CA GLU A 39 10.19 13.77 17.31
C GLU A 39 8.68 13.90 17.12
N THR A 40 8.19 13.66 15.90
CA THR A 40 6.74 13.65 15.59
C THR A 40 6.03 12.52 16.34
N GLN A 41 6.60 11.31 16.37
CA GLN A 41 6.06 10.17 17.13
C GLN A 41 6.02 10.47 18.63
N MET A 42 7.08 11.04 19.19
CA MET A 42 7.14 11.43 20.60
C MET A 42 6.06 12.45 20.95
N ALA A 43 5.87 13.47 20.09
CA ALA A 43 4.87 14.51 20.31
C ALA A 43 3.43 13.94 20.25
N VAL A 44 3.12 13.09 19.26
CA VAL A 44 1.81 12.43 19.15
C VAL A 44 1.59 11.48 20.33
N SER A 45 2.59 10.68 20.70
CA SER A 45 2.53 9.76 21.84
C SER A 45 2.26 10.50 23.15
N ALA A 46 2.93 11.63 23.38
CA ALA A 46 2.67 12.48 24.54
C ALA A 46 1.22 12.99 24.56
N MET A 47 0.69 13.49 23.44
CA MET A 47 -0.70 13.94 23.37
C MET A 47 -1.70 12.82 23.70
N ILE A 48 -1.45 11.60 23.20
CA ILE A 48 -2.28 10.42 23.50
C ILE A 48 -2.20 10.09 24.99
N ARG A 49 -0.99 10.00 25.56
CA ARG A 49 -0.75 9.67 26.98
C ARG A 49 -1.42 10.66 27.93
N PHE A 50 -1.41 11.95 27.58
CA PHE A 50 -2.01 13.01 28.39
C PHE A 50 -3.51 13.22 28.10
N GLY A 51 -4.17 12.31 27.35
CA GLY A 51 -5.60 12.39 27.10
C GLY A 51 -6.04 13.64 26.33
N LYS A 52 -5.16 14.24 25.52
CA LYS A 52 -5.42 15.51 24.82
C LYS A 52 -6.52 15.39 23.76
N PHE A 53 -6.92 14.18 23.41
CA PHE A 53 -7.97 13.87 22.43
C PHE A 53 -9.32 13.48 23.06
N GLY A 54 -9.50 13.70 24.37
CA GLY A 54 -10.77 13.41 25.04
C GLY A 54 -11.16 11.93 24.97
N ALA A 55 -12.40 11.64 24.58
CA ALA A 55 -12.94 10.28 24.49
C ALA A 55 -12.51 9.52 23.22
N HIS A 56 -11.88 10.18 22.24
CA HIS A 56 -11.51 9.54 20.97
C HIS A 56 -10.39 8.51 21.14
N VAL A 57 -10.52 7.37 20.47
CA VAL A 57 -9.47 6.35 20.41
C VAL A 57 -8.47 6.73 19.32
N VAL A 58 -7.30 7.20 19.74
CA VAL A 58 -6.23 7.65 18.85
C VAL A 58 -5.00 6.74 18.93
N ARG A 59 -4.46 6.35 17.77
CA ARG A 59 -3.21 5.61 17.60
C ARG A 59 -2.34 6.28 16.54
N PHE A 60 -1.08 5.87 16.43
CA PHE A 60 -0.22 6.24 15.31
C PHE A 60 0.53 5.02 14.78
N CYS A 61 0.95 5.09 13.53
CA CYS A 61 1.74 4.07 12.87
C CYS A 61 2.84 4.75 12.05
N THR A 62 4.05 4.21 12.11
CA THR A 62 5.16 4.67 11.28
C THR A 62 5.10 3.99 9.92
N VAL A 63 5.14 4.78 8.86
CA VAL A 63 4.96 4.35 7.48
C VAL A 63 6.19 4.74 6.67
N PRO A 64 6.75 3.83 5.84
CA PRO A 64 7.85 4.20 4.96
C PRO A 64 7.43 5.30 3.99
N GLU A 65 8.19 6.39 3.93
CA GLU A 65 7.88 7.54 3.06
C GLU A 65 8.63 7.50 1.72
N ASN A 66 9.46 6.48 1.50
CA ASN A 66 10.27 6.32 0.30
C ASN A 66 9.43 6.52 -0.97
N GLY A 67 9.90 7.39 -1.86
CA GLY A 67 9.22 7.70 -3.12
C GLY A 67 7.96 8.56 -3.00
N ALA A 68 7.47 8.94 -1.80
CA ALA A 68 6.28 9.79 -1.65
C ALA A 68 6.49 11.18 -2.29
N SER A 69 7.67 11.76 -2.06
CA SER A 69 8.06 13.03 -2.68
C SER A 69 8.15 12.92 -4.21
N LYS A 70 8.65 11.78 -4.72
CA LYS A 70 8.71 11.51 -6.16
C LYS A 70 7.33 11.33 -6.78
N TYR A 71 6.42 10.63 -6.11
CA TYR A 71 5.02 10.54 -6.51
C TYR A 71 4.37 11.92 -6.61
N SER A 72 4.55 12.78 -5.60
CA SER A 72 3.80 14.03 -5.46
C SER A 72 3.94 15.04 -6.61
N ILE A 73 5.00 14.93 -7.39
CA ILE A 73 5.31 15.80 -8.54
C ILE A 73 4.98 15.14 -9.89
N THR A 74 4.39 13.94 -9.88
CA THR A 74 3.96 13.27 -11.11
C THR A 74 2.65 13.84 -11.61
N LYS A 75 2.40 13.72 -12.92
CA LYS A 75 1.10 14.04 -13.53
C LYS A 75 -0.03 13.20 -12.92
N LEU A 76 0.24 11.92 -12.64
CA LEU A 76 -0.71 11.04 -11.96
C LEU A 76 -1.14 11.59 -10.60
N ALA A 77 -0.20 12.11 -9.79
CA ALA A 77 -0.55 12.68 -8.49
C ALA A 77 -1.37 13.97 -8.61
N GLU A 78 -1.18 14.73 -9.69
CA GLU A 78 -1.98 15.91 -10.01
C GLU A 78 -3.41 15.55 -10.46
N GLU A 79 -3.55 14.45 -11.21
CA GLU A 79 -4.85 13.86 -11.57
C GLU A 79 -5.58 13.29 -10.33
N ASP A 80 -4.87 12.55 -9.46
CA ASP A 80 -5.43 11.94 -8.25
C ASP A 80 -5.85 12.98 -7.20
N LEU A 81 -5.12 14.10 -7.10
CA LEU A 81 -5.25 15.13 -6.06
C LEU A 81 -5.09 16.54 -6.69
N PRO A 82 -6.09 16.99 -7.47
CA PRO A 82 -6.06 18.30 -8.10
C PRO A 82 -6.08 19.41 -7.06
N ASN A 83 -5.45 20.55 -7.38
CA ASN A 83 -5.38 21.74 -6.51
C ASN A 83 -4.65 21.53 -5.16
N MET A 84 -3.95 20.42 -4.99
CA MET A 84 -3.16 20.13 -3.79
C MET A 84 -1.66 20.35 -4.06
N PRO A 85 -0.92 21.08 -3.20
CA PRO A 85 0.53 21.25 -3.37
C PRO A 85 1.27 19.92 -3.14
N PRO A 86 2.49 19.74 -3.70
CA PRO A 86 3.25 18.48 -3.62
C PRO A 86 3.50 17.98 -2.18
N THR A 87 3.68 18.89 -1.22
CA THR A 87 3.86 18.54 0.19
C THR A 87 2.63 17.84 0.78
N GLN A 88 1.44 18.35 0.48
CA GLN A 88 0.18 17.75 0.91
C GLN A 88 -0.10 16.44 0.17
N ARG A 89 0.18 16.37 -1.15
CA ARG A 89 0.07 15.11 -1.90
C ARG A 89 0.97 14.01 -1.33
N SER A 90 2.18 14.37 -0.90
CA SER A 90 3.10 13.44 -0.22
C SER A 90 2.48 12.91 1.08
N ALA A 91 1.90 13.80 1.90
CA ALA A 91 1.24 13.42 3.15
C ALA A 91 0.02 12.51 2.91
N VAL A 92 -0.80 12.79 1.89
CA VAL A 92 -1.91 11.92 1.49
C VAL A 92 -1.40 10.55 1.03
N SER A 93 -0.28 10.49 0.30
CA SER A 93 0.34 9.22 -0.09
C SER A 93 0.76 8.39 1.11
N ILE A 94 1.38 9.00 2.12
CA ILE A 94 1.75 8.33 3.39
C ILE A 94 0.51 7.78 4.09
N GLY A 95 -0.58 8.55 4.15
CA GLY A 95 -1.86 8.09 4.71
C GLY A 95 -2.46 6.92 3.93
N ARG A 96 -2.48 6.99 2.59
CA ARG A 96 -3.01 5.93 1.71
C ARG A 96 -2.19 4.64 1.82
N ARG A 97 -0.87 4.72 2.02
CA ARG A 97 -0.02 3.55 2.28
C ARG A 97 -0.43 2.79 3.53
N LEU A 98 -0.96 3.44 4.56
CA LEU A 98 -1.46 2.72 5.74
C LEU A 98 -2.72 1.89 5.43
N ILE A 99 -3.50 2.31 4.43
CA ILE A 99 -4.78 1.67 4.07
C ILE A 99 -4.54 0.55 3.05
N ASP A 100 -3.82 0.86 1.96
CA ASP A 100 -3.46 -0.06 0.89
C ASP A 100 -2.04 0.26 0.37
N PRO A 101 -1.00 -0.29 1.02
CA PRO A 101 0.37 -0.08 0.59
C PRO A 101 0.60 -0.47 -0.87
N LEU A 102 0.04 -1.60 -1.31
CA LEU A 102 0.30 -2.11 -2.66
C LEU A 102 -0.28 -1.15 -3.71
N GLY A 103 -1.53 -0.74 -3.55
CA GLY A 103 -2.19 0.21 -4.46
C GLY A 103 -1.51 1.58 -4.53
N GLU A 104 -0.78 1.97 -3.49
CA GLU A 104 -0.06 3.24 -3.45
C GLU A 104 1.40 3.12 -3.94
N TYR A 105 2.12 2.03 -3.61
CA TYR A 105 3.50 1.82 -4.08
C TYR A 105 3.59 1.58 -5.58
N VAL A 106 2.58 0.95 -6.20
CA VAL A 106 2.56 0.74 -7.67
C VAL A 106 2.49 2.05 -8.47
N LYS A 107 2.13 3.17 -7.84
CA LYS A 107 2.10 4.51 -8.45
C LYS A 107 3.48 5.16 -8.53
N ILE A 108 4.48 4.57 -7.89
CA ILE A 108 5.86 5.08 -7.82
C ILE A 108 6.72 4.21 -8.73
N GLU A 109 7.57 4.86 -9.53
CA GLU A 109 8.56 4.12 -10.30
C GLU A 109 9.50 3.36 -9.35
N PRO A 110 9.75 2.06 -9.56
CA PRO A 110 10.47 1.27 -8.56
C PRO A 110 11.87 1.80 -8.20
N LYS A 111 12.57 2.45 -9.14
CA LYS A 111 13.86 3.11 -8.91
C LYS A 111 13.82 4.25 -7.88
N HIS A 112 12.63 4.75 -7.55
CA HIS A 112 12.42 5.84 -6.58
C HIS A 112 12.05 5.33 -5.18
N LEU A 113 11.94 4.01 -4.99
CA LEU A 113 11.66 3.41 -3.69
C LEU A 113 12.89 3.38 -2.77
N GLY A 114 14.08 3.73 -3.27
CA GLY A 114 15.27 3.87 -2.42
C GLY A 114 15.67 2.55 -1.76
N LEU A 115 15.76 1.49 -2.56
CA LEU A 115 15.82 0.11 -2.07
C LEU A 115 17.21 -0.28 -1.56
N GLY A 116 18.25 0.51 -1.86
CA GLY A 116 19.59 0.31 -1.33
C GLY A 116 20.56 1.43 -1.67
N MET A 117 21.70 1.42 -0.97
CA MET A 117 22.70 2.49 -1.04
C MET A 117 23.32 2.65 -2.43
N TYR A 118 23.48 1.56 -3.17
CA TYR A 118 24.12 1.53 -4.49
C TYR A 118 23.15 1.47 -5.67
N GLN A 119 21.86 1.76 -5.47
CA GLN A 119 20.86 1.70 -6.55
C GLN A 119 21.20 2.59 -7.76
N HIS A 120 22.02 3.63 -7.55
CA HIS A 120 22.47 4.55 -8.60
C HIS A 120 23.74 4.07 -9.31
N SER A 121 24.42 3.07 -8.74
CA SER A 121 25.68 2.51 -9.25
C SER A 121 25.44 1.25 -10.11
N VAL A 122 24.21 0.72 -10.15
CA VAL A 122 23.83 -0.43 -10.97
C VAL A 122 23.21 -0.01 -12.31
N ASN A 123 23.13 -0.96 -13.25
CA ASN A 123 22.48 -0.71 -14.54
C ASN A 123 20.98 -0.40 -14.35
N ALA A 124 20.59 0.84 -14.66
CA ALA A 124 19.23 1.34 -14.43
C ALA A 124 18.13 0.57 -15.18
N LYS A 125 18.44 0.04 -16.37
CA LYS A 125 17.48 -0.75 -17.16
C LYS A 125 17.23 -2.10 -16.51
N LYS A 126 18.31 -2.85 -16.21
CA LYS A 126 18.21 -4.15 -15.53
C LYS A 126 17.52 -4.04 -14.17
N LEU A 127 17.86 -3.00 -13.40
CA LEU A 127 17.19 -2.73 -12.13
C LEU A 127 15.69 -2.48 -12.31
N SER A 128 15.30 -1.66 -13.28
CA SER A 128 13.89 -1.36 -13.52
C SER A 128 13.09 -2.61 -13.93
N GLU A 129 13.66 -3.45 -14.79
CA GLU A 129 13.05 -4.71 -15.23
C GLU A 129 12.89 -5.71 -14.07
N ALA A 130 13.95 -5.87 -13.27
CA ALA A 130 13.96 -6.68 -12.06
C ALA A 130 12.88 -6.25 -11.06
N LEU A 131 12.83 -4.95 -10.75
CA LEU A 131 11.87 -4.43 -9.79
C LEU A 131 10.43 -4.50 -10.32
N GLU A 132 10.23 -4.31 -11.63
CA GLU A 132 8.91 -4.48 -12.22
C GLU A 132 8.42 -5.93 -12.11
N LEU A 133 9.30 -6.91 -12.24
CA LEU A 133 8.96 -8.33 -12.02
C LEU A 133 8.51 -8.58 -10.58
N VAL A 134 9.27 -8.11 -9.58
CA VAL A 134 8.92 -8.27 -8.16
C VAL A 134 7.57 -7.62 -7.84
N VAL A 135 7.29 -6.44 -8.40
CA VAL A 135 5.98 -5.79 -8.26
C VAL A 135 4.88 -6.67 -8.83
N ARG A 136 5.05 -7.21 -10.04
CA ARG A 136 4.05 -8.10 -10.67
C ARG A 136 3.82 -9.37 -9.88
N GLU A 137 4.86 -9.97 -9.32
CA GLU A 137 4.75 -11.14 -8.45
C GLU A 137 3.97 -10.83 -7.17
N CYS A 138 4.27 -9.72 -6.51
CA CYS A 138 3.54 -9.31 -5.31
C CYS A 138 2.06 -9.03 -5.58
N VAL A 139 1.75 -8.38 -6.70
CA VAL A 139 0.37 -8.14 -7.16
C VAL A 139 -0.33 -9.46 -7.46
N SER A 140 0.36 -10.39 -8.13
CA SER A 140 -0.20 -11.70 -8.48
C SER A 140 -0.47 -12.55 -7.24
N MET A 141 0.45 -12.56 -6.27
CA MET A 141 0.29 -13.32 -5.02
C MET A 141 -0.86 -12.80 -4.15
N ARG A 142 -1.11 -11.48 -4.12
CA ARG A 142 -2.18 -10.90 -3.30
C ARG A 142 -3.56 -10.97 -3.97
N GLY A 143 -3.59 -11.04 -5.29
CA GLY A 143 -4.82 -10.85 -6.07
C GLY A 143 -5.31 -9.40 -6.04
N VAL A 144 -6.12 -9.05 -7.03
CA VAL A 144 -6.58 -7.68 -7.25
C VAL A 144 -8.09 -7.68 -7.45
N ASP A 145 -8.83 -6.96 -6.62
CA ASP A 145 -10.27 -6.76 -6.82
C ASP A 145 -10.51 -5.85 -8.02
N VAL A 146 -11.04 -6.40 -9.11
CA VAL A 146 -11.28 -5.69 -10.36
C VAL A 146 -12.26 -4.52 -10.20
N ASN A 147 -13.16 -4.61 -9.22
CA ASN A 147 -14.19 -3.59 -8.98
C ASN A 147 -13.67 -2.39 -8.18
N VAL A 148 -12.53 -2.52 -7.50
CA VAL A 148 -11.99 -1.48 -6.60
C VAL A 148 -10.63 -0.98 -7.07
N ALA A 149 -9.82 -1.83 -7.70
CA ALA A 149 -8.45 -1.52 -8.05
C ALA A 149 -8.31 -0.32 -8.99
N SER A 150 -7.22 0.44 -8.83
CA SER A 150 -6.88 1.51 -9.76
C SER A 150 -6.38 0.95 -11.09
N ALA A 151 -6.44 1.76 -12.15
CA ALA A 151 -5.84 1.40 -13.44
C ALA A 151 -4.34 1.12 -13.32
N GLN A 152 -3.64 1.81 -12.41
CA GLN A 152 -2.20 1.60 -12.17
C GLN A 152 -1.92 0.23 -11.55
N LEU A 153 -2.73 -0.19 -10.57
CA LEU A 153 -2.61 -1.52 -9.96
C LEU A 153 -2.97 -2.62 -10.96
N LEU A 154 -4.05 -2.45 -11.73
CA LEU A 154 -4.45 -3.39 -12.78
C LEU A 154 -3.38 -3.54 -13.86
N ALA A 155 -2.69 -2.47 -14.23
CA ALA A 155 -1.59 -2.52 -15.20
C ALA A 155 -0.37 -3.32 -14.71
N LYS A 156 -0.32 -3.68 -13.41
CA LYS A 156 0.72 -4.55 -12.83
C LYS A 156 0.28 -6.01 -12.72
N VAL A 157 -0.94 -6.35 -13.14
CA VAL A 157 -1.38 -7.75 -13.22
C VAL A 157 -0.77 -8.40 -14.46
N CYS A 158 -0.24 -9.61 -14.30
CA CYS A 158 0.29 -10.41 -15.42
C CYS A 158 -0.76 -10.57 -16.52
N GLY A 159 -0.37 -10.36 -17.78
CA GLY A 159 -1.29 -10.39 -18.92
C GLY A 159 -2.04 -9.08 -19.19
N LEU A 160 -2.00 -8.10 -18.28
CA LEU A 160 -2.56 -6.77 -18.49
C LEU A 160 -1.48 -5.75 -18.87
N ASN A 161 -1.92 -4.68 -19.54
CA ASN A 161 -1.12 -3.51 -19.84
C ASN A 161 -1.95 -2.24 -19.57
N LYS A 162 -1.37 -1.06 -19.75
CA LYS A 162 -2.05 0.22 -19.50
C LYS A 162 -3.39 0.34 -20.24
N LYS A 163 -3.47 -0.15 -21.49
CA LYS A 163 -4.68 -0.06 -22.31
C LYS A 163 -5.77 -1.02 -21.84
N THR A 164 -5.43 -2.27 -21.56
CA THR A 164 -6.41 -3.25 -21.06
C THR A 164 -6.84 -2.96 -19.63
N ALA A 165 -5.95 -2.42 -18.79
CA ALA A 165 -6.28 -1.92 -17.46
C ALA A 165 -7.27 -0.75 -17.49
N ALA A 166 -7.05 0.24 -18.37
CA ALA A 166 -8.02 1.32 -18.59
C ALA A 166 -9.36 0.78 -19.13
N GLY A 167 -9.30 -0.21 -20.03
CA GLY A 167 -10.50 -0.89 -20.56
C GLY A 167 -11.30 -1.62 -19.49
N LEU A 168 -10.65 -2.23 -18.49
CA LEU A 168 -11.32 -2.82 -17.33
C LEU A 168 -12.03 -1.79 -16.46
N VAL A 169 -11.39 -0.63 -16.23
CA VAL A 169 -12.02 0.47 -15.48
C VAL A 169 -13.25 0.99 -16.24
N ALA A 170 -13.12 1.22 -17.54
CA ALA A 170 -14.26 1.62 -18.37
C ALA A 170 -15.37 0.56 -18.41
N LEU A 171 -15.00 -0.73 -18.41
CA LEU A 171 -15.96 -1.83 -18.38
C LEU A 171 -16.79 -1.81 -17.09
N ARG A 172 -16.14 -1.69 -15.91
CA ARG A 172 -16.88 -1.60 -14.65
C ARG A 172 -17.69 -0.31 -14.51
N GLU A 173 -17.23 0.80 -15.08
CA GLU A 173 -18.00 2.05 -15.10
C GLU A 173 -19.28 1.91 -15.95
N ARG A 174 -19.19 1.16 -17.06
CA ARG A 174 -20.33 0.88 -17.93
C ARG A 174 -21.32 -0.12 -17.32
N LEU A 175 -20.82 -1.21 -16.72
CA LEU A 175 -21.63 -2.27 -16.13
C LEU A 175 -22.08 -1.97 -14.70
N GLY A 176 -21.48 -0.95 -14.05
CA GLY A 176 -21.60 -0.67 -12.63
C GLY A 176 -20.71 -1.60 -11.78
N ARG A 177 -20.82 -2.91 -11.98
CA ARG A 177 -19.99 -3.91 -11.31
C ARG A 177 -19.71 -5.09 -12.25
N ILE A 178 -18.48 -5.58 -12.22
CA ILE A 178 -18.10 -6.83 -12.86
C ILE A 178 -18.43 -7.97 -11.89
N HIS A 179 -19.31 -8.88 -12.31
CA HIS A 179 -19.81 -9.99 -11.50
C HIS A 179 -19.03 -11.28 -11.76
N SER A 180 -18.62 -11.53 -13.01
CA SER A 180 -17.96 -12.77 -13.40
C SER A 180 -16.65 -12.51 -14.15
N ARG A 181 -15.80 -13.54 -14.25
CA ARG A 181 -14.57 -13.47 -15.05
C ARG A 181 -14.87 -13.49 -16.54
N GLU A 182 -16.02 -14.02 -16.94
CA GLU A 182 -16.47 -14.08 -18.32
C GLU A 182 -16.70 -12.67 -18.87
N GLU A 183 -17.26 -11.77 -18.07
CA GLU A 183 -17.46 -10.35 -18.44
C GLU A 183 -16.14 -9.63 -18.75
N ILE A 184 -15.04 -10.03 -18.10
CA ILE A 184 -13.71 -9.45 -18.34
C ILE A 184 -13.23 -9.70 -19.77
N LYS A 185 -13.72 -10.74 -20.44
CA LYS A 185 -13.37 -11.04 -21.84
C LYS A 185 -13.88 -9.97 -22.82
N ASP A 186 -14.86 -9.15 -22.41
CA ASP A 186 -15.39 -8.05 -23.23
C ASP A 186 -14.44 -6.85 -23.32
N VAL A 187 -13.34 -6.85 -22.57
CA VAL A 187 -12.34 -5.78 -22.63
C VAL A 187 -11.63 -5.81 -23.98
N LYS A 188 -11.84 -4.75 -24.77
CA LYS A 188 -11.22 -4.59 -26.09
C LYS A 188 -9.69 -4.67 -26.00
N GLY A 189 -9.11 -5.63 -26.72
CA GLY A 189 -7.66 -5.85 -26.76
C GLY A 189 -7.14 -6.82 -25.70
N LEU A 190 -8.00 -7.41 -24.88
CA LEU A 190 -7.66 -8.55 -24.03
C LEU A 190 -7.84 -9.85 -24.82
N GLY A 191 -6.73 -10.44 -25.28
CA GLY A 191 -6.75 -11.71 -25.99
C GLY A 191 -6.90 -12.91 -25.05
N ALA A 192 -7.25 -14.08 -25.59
CA ALA A 192 -7.47 -15.31 -24.82
C ALA A 192 -6.28 -15.67 -23.91
N LYS A 193 -5.04 -15.58 -24.41
CA LYS A 193 -3.82 -15.86 -23.64
C LYS A 193 -3.59 -14.83 -22.52
N SER A 194 -3.85 -13.56 -22.79
CA SER A 194 -3.73 -12.49 -21.78
C SER A 194 -4.79 -12.65 -20.68
N PHE A 195 -6.00 -13.07 -21.06
CA PHE A 195 -7.07 -13.40 -20.12
C PHE A 195 -6.69 -14.59 -19.24
N GLU A 196 -6.19 -15.68 -19.83
CA GLU A 196 -5.71 -16.86 -19.10
C GLU A 196 -4.66 -16.49 -18.05
N GLN A 197 -3.72 -15.58 -18.39
CA GLN A 197 -2.69 -15.11 -17.47
C GLN A 197 -3.22 -14.23 -16.32
N CYS A 198 -4.25 -13.42 -16.55
CA CYS A 198 -4.75 -12.48 -15.55
C CYS A 198 -5.92 -13.02 -14.73
N ALA A 199 -6.68 -14.00 -15.24
CA ALA A 199 -7.92 -14.47 -14.65
C ALA A 199 -7.75 -14.96 -13.20
N GLY A 200 -6.66 -15.68 -12.91
CA GLY A 200 -6.39 -16.17 -11.56
C GLY A 200 -6.07 -15.07 -10.54
N THR A 201 -5.53 -13.94 -10.99
CA THR A 201 -5.16 -12.80 -10.15
C THR A 201 -6.33 -11.84 -9.93
N LEU A 202 -7.26 -11.75 -10.88
CA LEU A 202 -8.42 -10.86 -10.79
C LEU A 202 -9.52 -11.50 -9.92
N LEU A 203 -9.90 -10.77 -8.88
CA LEU A 203 -10.93 -11.13 -7.92
C LEU A 203 -12.21 -10.32 -8.21
N SER A 204 -13.37 -10.97 -8.18
CA SER A 204 -14.67 -10.31 -8.07
C SER A 204 -15.22 -10.62 -6.69
N ARG A 205 -15.30 -9.64 -5.78
CA ARG A 205 -15.67 -9.89 -4.37
C ARG A 205 -17.13 -10.34 -4.13
N VAL A 206 -17.95 -10.47 -5.17
CA VAL A 206 -19.32 -11.02 -5.05
C VAL A 206 -19.30 -12.45 -5.60
N GLY A 207 -19.67 -13.43 -4.77
CA GLY A 207 -19.66 -14.85 -5.15
C GLY A 207 -18.31 -15.56 -4.97
N LEU A 208 -17.37 -14.99 -4.21
CA LEU A 208 -16.13 -15.69 -3.84
C LEU A 208 -16.47 -16.99 -3.12
N THR A 209 -16.15 -18.12 -3.75
CA THR A 209 -16.03 -19.37 -3.03
C THR A 209 -14.70 -19.35 -2.28
N PRO A 210 -14.54 -20.07 -1.15
CA PRO A 210 -13.28 -20.10 -0.42
C PRO A 210 -12.05 -20.32 -1.32
N SER A 211 -12.19 -21.13 -2.38
CA SER A 211 -11.17 -21.44 -3.40
C SER A 211 -10.66 -20.26 -4.22
N ASP A 212 -11.38 -19.13 -4.23
CA ASP A 212 -11.03 -17.95 -5.04
C ASP A 212 -10.15 -16.93 -4.30
N LEU A 213 -9.85 -17.14 -3.01
CA LEU A 213 -9.04 -16.22 -2.22
C LEU A 213 -7.54 -16.62 -2.23
N PRO A 214 -6.63 -15.75 -2.70
CA PRO A 214 -5.20 -15.93 -2.42
C PRO A 214 -4.95 -15.84 -0.90
N CYS A 215 -4.06 -16.69 -0.39
CA CYS A 215 -3.76 -16.87 1.04
C CYS A 215 -4.77 -17.71 1.84
N GLN A 216 -5.47 -18.65 1.19
CA GLN A 216 -6.52 -19.51 1.76
C GLN A 216 -6.18 -20.29 3.05
N ASN A 217 -4.92 -20.27 3.51
CA ASN A 217 -4.47 -20.93 4.73
C ASN A 217 -3.48 -20.09 5.54
N LEU A 218 -3.34 -18.79 5.27
CA LEU A 218 -2.32 -17.98 5.97
C LEU A 218 -2.67 -17.81 7.45
N SER A 219 -3.94 -17.57 7.80
CA SER A 219 -4.38 -17.53 9.20
C SER A 219 -4.14 -18.87 9.89
N VAL A 220 -4.48 -19.98 9.22
CA VAL A 220 -4.27 -21.34 9.73
C VAL A 220 -2.77 -21.67 9.90
N LYS A 221 -1.93 -21.25 8.93
CA LYS A 221 -0.46 -21.38 9.00
C LYS A 221 0.13 -20.56 10.13
N LEU A 222 -0.30 -19.31 10.29
CA LEU A 222 0.17 -18.43 11.37
C LEU A 222 -0.26 -18.98 12.74
N GLN A 223 -1.47 -19.53 12.86
CA GLN A 223 -1.94 -20.21 14.07
C GLN A 223 -1.16 -21.49 14.39
N SER A 224 -0.62 -22.17 13.36
CA SER A 224 0.20 -23.38 13.53
C SER A 224 1.65 -23.11 13.97
N LEU A 225 2.11 -21.86 13.97
CA LEU A 225 3.44 -21.49 14.46
C LEU A 225 3.49 -21.54 16.00
N THR A 226 4.27 -22.47 16.54
CA THR A 226 4.57 -22.61 17.97
C THR A 226 6.04 -22.25 18.25
N ASN A 227 6.39 -21.96 19.51
CA ASN A 227 7.72 -21.51 19.96
C ASN A 227 8.16 -20.11 19.49
N LEU A 228 7.21 -19.18 19.40
CA LEU A 228 7.48 -17.78 19.11
C LEU A 228 7.94 -17.02 20.38
N THR A 229 8.83 -16.05 20.21
CA THR A 229 9.12 -15.03 21.23
C THR A 229 7.87 -14.20 21.53
N ASP A 230 7.85 -13.49 22.65
CA ASP A 230 6.66 -12.71 23.04
C ASP A 230 6.38 -11.54 22.08
N GLU A 231 7.42 -11.01 21.45
CA GLU A 231 7.31 -10.02 20.37
C GLU A 231 6.66 -10.64 19.12
N GLU A 232 7.10 -11.83 18.71
CA GLU A 232 6.54 -12.57 17.58
C GLU A 232 5.10 -13.05 17.83
N LYS A 233 4.74 -13.39 19.09
CA LYS A 233 3.36 -13.69 19.48
C LYS A 233 2.46 -12.46 19.36
N ALA A 234 2.91 -11.29 19.81
CA ALA A 234 2.16 -10.04 19.71
C ALA A 234 1.93 -9.64 18.25
N VAL A 235 2.94 -9.82 17.40
CA VAL A 235 2.86 -9.60 15.95
C VAL A 235 1.89 -10.58 15.29
N ARG A 236 1.94 -11.88 15.65
CA ARG A 236 0.98 -12.90 15.18
C ARG A 236 -0.45 -12.57 15.58
N GLU A 237 -0.71 -12.18 16.83
CA GLU A 237 -2.04 -11.79 17.31
C GLU A 237 -2.55 -10.54 16.59
N LEU A 238 -1.69 -9.55 16.35
CA LEU A 238 -2.03 -8.34 15.61
C LEU A 238 -2.48 -8.62 14.17
N PHE A 239 -1.92 -9.64 13.51
CA PHE A 239 -2.38 -10.10 12.18
C PHE A 239 -3.64 -10.97 12.22
N CYS A 240 -3.90 -11.66 13.33
CA CYS A 240 -5.10 -12.49 13.49
C CYS A 240 -6.33 -11.66 13.87
N THR A 241 -6.17 -10.50 14.51
CA THR A 241 -7.24 -9.52 14.69
C THR A 241 -7.41 -8.68 13.43
N GLU A 242 -8.60 -8.77 12.82
CA GLU A 242 -9.03 -8.16 11.56
C GLU A 242 -8.40 -6.79 11.18
N ILE A 243 -7.21 -6.82 10.58
CA ILE A 243 -6.74 -5.77 9.66
C ILE A 243 -6.75 -6.38 8.26
N LYS A 244 -7.95 -6.45 7.66
CA LYS A 244 -8.18 -7.02 6.31
C LYS A 244 -7.61 -6.18 5.16
N THR A 245 -6.87 -5.10 5.41
CA THR A 245 -6.45 -4.16 4.35
C THR A 245 -4.94 -3.98 4.19
N LEU A 246 -4.10 -4.39 5.14
CA LEU A 246 -2.65 -4.38 4.91
C LEU A 246 -2.21 -5.65 4.15
N PRO A 247 -1.29 -5.60 3.17
CA PRO A 247 -0.43 -6.74 2.88
C PRO A 247 0.28 -7.13 4.19
N PRO A 248 0.36 -8.42 4.51
CA PRO A 248 1.12 -8.85 5.68
C PRO A 248 2.53 -8.23 5.55
N PRO A 249 3.11 -7.70 6.63
CA PRO A 249 4.46 -7.18 6.65
C PRO A 249 5.48 -8.17 6.12
N GLU A 250 5.21 -9.47 6.16
CA GLU A 250 5.96 -10.52 5.45
C GLU A 250 6.03 -10.30 3.93
N LEU A 251 4.98 -9.79 3.29
CA LEU A 251 4.95 -9.44 1.87
C LEU A 251 5.72 -8.15 1.58
N MET A 252 5.70 -7.15 2.48
CA MET A 252 6.56 -5.96 2.35
C MET A 252 8.03 -6.28 2.63
N VAL A 253 8.31 -7.12 3.63
CA VAL A 253 9.65 -7.62 3.95
C VAL A 253 10.16 -8.50 2.82
N ARG A 254 9.33 -9.37 2.24
CA ARG A 254 9.69 -10.12 1.03
C ARG A 254 9.89 -9.23 -0.17
N PHE A 255 9.06 -8.22 -0.41
CA PHE A 255 9.26 -7.25 -1.48
C PHE A 255 10.62 -6.55 -1.33
N ILE A 256 10.93 -6.05 -0.13
CA ILE A 256 12.20 -5.40 0.17
C ILE A 256 13.37 -6.39 0.07
N ALA A 257 13.23 -7.62 0.57
CA ALA A 257 14.26 -8.66 0.50
C ALA A 257 14.53 -9.12 -0.94
N LEU A 258 13.49 -9.38 -1.74
CA LEU A 258 13.61 -9.68 -3.18
C LEU A 258 14.27 -8.54 -3.94
N CYS A 259 13.93 -7.29 -3.63
CA CYS A 259 14.59 -6.12 -4.20
C CYS A 259 16.08 -6.03 -3.81
N LEU A 260 16.44 -6.36 -2.56
CA LEU A 260 17.82 -6.40 -2.08
C LEU A 260 18.62 -7.55 -2.73
N ASP A 261 18.05 -8.74 -2.81
CA ASP A 261 18.65 -9.92 -3.45
C ASP A 261 18.87 -9.70 -4.96
N LEU A 262 17.93 -9.04 -5.64
CA LEU A 262 18.07 -8.62 -7.04
C LEU A 262 19.17 -7.58 -7.23
N MET A 263 19.37 -6.67 -6.27
CA MET A 263 20.49 -5.74 -6.33
C MET A 263 21.83 -6.42 -6.08
N HIS A 264 21.91 -7.41 -5.19
CA HIS A 264 23.13 -8.20 -4.98
C HIS A 264 23.51 -9.04 -6.21
N THR A 265 22.53 -9.63 -6.90
CA THR A 265 22.76 -10.42 -8.13
C THR A 265 23.07 -9.56 -9.36
N LEU A 266 22.64 -8.29 -9.39
CA LEU A 266 22.94 -7.34 -10.47
C LEU A 266 24.25 -6.54 -10.25
N SER A 267 24.94 -6.75 -9.12
CA SER A 267 26.18 -6.04 -8.74
C SER A 267 27.47 -6.75 -9.16
N PHE A 268 27.42 -7.65 -10.15
CA PHE A 268 28.57 -8.27 -10.79
C PHE A 268 28.51 -8.11 -12.32
#